data_AF-B9RU74-F1
#
_entry.id   AF-B9RU74-F1
#
_cell.length_a   1.000
_cell.length_b   1.000
_cell.length_c   1.000
_cell.angle_alpha   90.00
_cell.angle_beta   90.00
_cell.angle_gamma   90.00
#
_symmetry.space_group_name_H-M   'P 1'
#
loop_
_entity.id
_entity.type
_entity.pdbx_description
1 polymer ?
#
loop_
_entity_poly.entity_id
_entity_poly.type
_entity_poly.pdbx_seq_one_letter_code
_entity_poly.pdbx_strand_id
1 'polypeptide(L)'
;MTGVAGVLGAALMCVIHGATIENTLFEDGDGVNTFRAFNPTQAEETYSIVNANRFCLWMSTLEVVGLALNLCANDFVSQKIRAVEDPGIENFYTKNILLKEGIQAWMAAQDQPHEILIFRKEVLPRGNAF
;
A
#
# COMPACT_ATOMS: atom_id res chain seq x y z
N MET A 1 -16.31 -0.02 -12.70
CA MET A 1 -15.21 0.40 -11.78
C MET A 1 -13.82 0.03 -12.29
N THR A 2 -13.64 -0.99 -13.14
CA THR A 2 -12.34 -1.39 -13.72
C THR A 2 -11.65 -0.27 -14.52
N GLY A 3 -12.41 0.56 -15.25
CA GLY A 3 -11.85 1.69 -16.00
C GLY A 3 -11.19 2.77 -15.12
N VAL A 4 -11.76 3.09 -13.97
CA VAL A 4 -11.21 4.10 -13.04
C VAL A 4 -9.94 3.59 -12.38
N ALA A 5 -9.92 2.31 -11.97
CA ALA A 5 -8.71 1.67 -11.43
C ALA A 5 -7.59 1.62 -12.48
N GLY A 6 -7.92 1.34 -13.76
CA GLY A 6 -6.95 1.38 -14.85
C GLY A 6 -6.35 2.77 -15.09
N VAL A 7 -7.19 3.81 -15.12
CA VAL A 7 -6.73 5.20 -15.31
C VAL A 7 -5.87 5.68 -14.14
N LEU A 8 -6.30 5.42 -12.90
CA LEU A 8 -5.53 5.80 -11.71
C LEU A 8 -4.23 5.00 -11.59
N GLY A 9 -4.26 3.69 -11.90
CA GLY A 9 -3.08 2.84 -11.90
C GLY A 9 -2.05 3.27 -12.95
N ALA A 10 -2.50 3.61 -14.16
CA ALA A 10 -1.61 4.11 -15.21
C ALA A 10 -1.02 5.48 -14.87
N ALA A 11 -1.83 6.39 -14.30
CA ALA A 11 -1.35 7.70 -13.85
C ALA A 11 -0.30 7.55 -12.73
N LEU A 12 -0.56 6.67 -11.76
CA LEU A 12 0.38 6.38 -10.68
C LEU A 12 1.69 5.79 -11.22
N MET A 13 1.60 4.79 -12.11
CA MET A 13 2.78 4.21 -12.75
C MET A 13 3.58 5.24 -13.56
N CYS A 14 2.90 6.13 -14.28
CA CYS A 14 3.55 7.21 -15.03
C CYS A 14 4.35 8.13 -14.10
N VAL A 15 3.75 8.58 -13.00
CA VAL A 15 4.41 9.46 -12.02
C VAL A 15 5.58 8.75 -11.34
N ILE A 16 5.38 7.52 -10.85
CA ILE A 16 6.43 6.76 -10.16
C ILE A 16 7.59 6.48 -11.13
N HIS A 17 7.29 6.03 -12.35
CA HIS A 17 8.31 5.68 -13.32
C HIS A 17 9.12 6.92 -13.75
N GLY A 18 8.45 8.02 -14.08
CA GLY A 18 9.10 9.28 -14.45
C GLY A 18 9.99 9.82 -13.32
N ALA A 19 9.44 9.94 -12.11
CA ALA A 19 10.21 10.42 -10.95
C ALA A 19 11.39 9.50 -10.61
N THR A 20 11.22 8.18 -10.74
CA THR A 20 12.31 7.22 -10.46
C THR A 20 13.45 7.38 -11.47
N ILE A 21 13.13 7.54 -12.76
CA ILE A 21 14.15 7.76 -13.79
C ILE A 21 14.90 9.07 -13.51
N GLU A 22 14.19 10.19 -13.34
CA GLU A 22 14.79 11.50 -13.14
C GLU A 22 15.70 11.57 -11.91
N ASN A 23 15.38 10.84 -10.84
CA ASN A 23 16.17 10.80 -9.61
C ASN A 23 17.28 9.75 -9.61
N THR A 24 17.43 8.97 -10.68
CA THR A 24 18.49 7.94 -10.80
C THR A 24 19.29 8.04 -12.10
N LEU A 25 19.23 9.20 -12.77
CA LEU A 25 20.05 9.51 -13.94
C LEU A 25 21.55 9.43 -13.62
N PHE A 26 22.33 8.99 -14.60
CA PHE A 26 23.77 9.15 -14.55
C PHE A 26 24.15 10.60 -14.87
N GLU A 27 25.28 11.07 -14.33
CA GLU A 27 25.82 12.39 -14.65
C GLU A 27 26.65 12.32 -15.95
N ASP A 28 25.94 12.30 -17.09
CA ASP A 28 26.54 12.12 -18.42
C ASP A 28 26.95 13.46 -19.09
N GLY A 29 26.91 14.58 -18.37
CA GLY A 29 27.34 15.88 -18.88
C GLY A 29 27.54 16.95 -17.81
N ASP A 30 28.28 18.01 -18.15
CA ASP A 30 28.71 19.06 -17.20
C ASP A 30 27.64 20.13 -16.92
N GLY A 31 26.45 20.00 -17.53
CA GLY A 31 25.37 20.98 -17.41
C GLY A 31 24.48 20.70 -16.21
N VAL A 32 24.05 21.76 -15.50
CA VAL A 32 23.05 21.66 -14.41
C VAL A 32 21.70 21.12 -14.91
N ASN A 33 21.39 21.32 -16.20
CA ASN A 33 20.21 20.75 -16.84
C ASN A 33 20.57 19.41 -17.50
N THR A 34 20.05 18.32 -16.95
CA THR A 34 20.37 16.94 -17.37
C THR A 34 19.77 16.55 -18.74
N PHE A 35 18.74 17.26 -19.22
CA PHE A 35 18.07 16.95 -20.50
C PHE A 35 18.99 16.95 -21.73
N ARG A 36 20.08 17.75 -21.71
CA ARG A 36 21.02 17.83 -22.85
C ARG A 36 22.06 16.71 -22.86
N ALA A 37 22.18 15.95 -21.76
CA ALA A 37 23.14 14.87 -21.63
C ALA A 37 22.66 13.58 -22.32
N PHE A 38 21.40 13.50 -22.73
CA PHE A 38 20.84 12.33 -23.41
C PHE A 38 21.07 12.35 -24.93
N ASN A 39 21.50 11.22 -25.49
CA ASN A 39 21.55 10.99 -26.94
C ASN A 39 20.69 9.78 -27.34
N PRO A 40 19.72 9.91 -28.28
CA PRO A 40 18.84 8.81 -28.68
C PRO A 40 19.55 7.60 -29.32
N THR A 41 20.81 7.74 -29.76
CA THR A 41 21.60 6.64 -30.33
C THR A 41 22.65 6.07 -29.38
N GLN A 42 22.68 6.51 -28.12
CA GLN A 42 23.62 5.96 -27.14
C GLN A 42 23.31 4.49 -26.82
N ALA A 43 24.36 3.71 -26.56
CA ALA A 43 24.21 2.28 -26.24
C ALA A 43 23.92 2.02 -24.75
N GLU A 44 24.28 2.97 -23.89
CA GLU A 44 24.16 2.86 -22.43
C GLU A 44 22.79 3.38 -21.94
N GLU A 45 22.31 2.82 -20.84
CA GLU A 45 21.08 3.28 -20.18
C GLU A 45 21.32 4.63 -19.48
N THR A 46 20.39 5.58 -19.61
CA THR A 46 20.53 6.93 -19.04
C THR A 46 20.34 6.99 -17.52
N TYR A 47 19.83 5.92 -16.91
CA TYR A 47 19.56 5.84 -15.47
C TYR A 47 19.99 4.50 -14.90
N SER A 48 20.26 4.48 -13.60
CA SER A 48 20.67 3.26 -12.91
C SER A 48 19.46 2.42 -12.50
N ILE A 49 19.16 1.35 -13.25
CA ILE A 49 18.14 0.35 -12.85
C ILE A 49 18.44 -0.22 -11.46
N VAL A 50 19.72 -0.43 -11.14
CA VAL A 50 20.13 -0.97 -9.83
C VAL A 50 19.79 -0.01 -8.70
N ASN A 51 20.04 1.29 -8.88
CA ASN A 51 19.74 2.28 -7.86
C ASN A 51 18.22 2.54 -7.76
N ALA A 52 17.51 2.53 -8.89
CA ALA A 52 16.06 2.59 -8.93
C ALA A 52 15.41 1.43 -8.15
N ASN A 53 15.86 0.20 -8.38
CA ASN A 53 15.38 -0.97 -7.64
C ASN A 53 15.66 -0.86 -6.13
N ARG A 54 16.87 -0.43 -5.77
CA ARG A 54 17.23 -0.17 -4.36
C ARG A 54 16.32 0.86 -3.71
N PHE A 55 16.03 1.95 -4.41
CA PHE A 55 15.13 3.00 -3.91
C PHE A 55 13.71 2.47 -3.67
N CYS A 56 13.15 1.73 -4.63
CA CYS A 56 11.83 1.10 -4.47
C CYS A 56 11.79 0.13 -3.28
N LEU A 57 12.81 -0.72 -3.14
CA LEU A 57 12.93 -1.65 -2.01
C LEU A 57 13.05 -0.90 -0.67
N TRP A 58 13.79 0.21 -0.63
CA TRP A 58 13.89 1.04 0.56
C TRP A 58 12.54 1.61 0.99
N MET A 59 11.74 2.11 0.04
CA MET A 59 10.39 2.61 0.31
C MET A 59 9.47 1.52 0.89
N SER A 60 9.49 0.30 0.34
CA SER A 60 8.72 -0.82 0.90
C SER A 60 9.23 -1.27 2.27
N THR A 61 10.54 -1.17 2.52
CA THR A 61 11.13 -1.55 3.81
C THR A 61 10.65 -0.61 4.92
N LEU A 62 10.50 0.69 4.64
CA LEU A 62 9.96 1.65 5.60
C LEU A 62 8.55 1.28 6.05
N GLU A 63 7.70 0.82 5.13
CA GLU A 63 6.35 0.36 5.44
C GLU A 63 6.37 -0.88 6.35
N VAL A 64 7.22 -1.86 6.04
CA VAL A 64 7.38 -3.08 6.86
C VAL A 64 7.89 -2.77 8.27
N VAL A 65 8.83 -1.82 8.41
CA VAL A 65 9.29 -1.34 9.72
C VAL A 65 8.15 -0.69 10.50
N GLY A 66 7.30 0.10 9.83
CA GLY A 66 6.08 0.63 10.44
C GLY A 66 5.15 -0.48 10.95
N LEU A 67 4.90 -1.50 10.13
CA LEU A 67 4.10 -2.66 10.51
C LEU A 67 4.69 -3.42 11.71
N ALA A 68 6.02 -3.59 11.77
CA ALA A 68 6.70 -4.23 12.89
C ALA A 68 6.50 -3.49 14.23
N LEU A 69 6.31 -2.18 14.18
CA LEU A 69 5.98 -1.34 15.34
C LEU A 69 4.47 -1.17 15.55
N ASN A 70 3.64 -1.92 14.81
CA ASN A 70 2.18 -1.78 14.77
C ASN A 70 1.69 -0.37 14.35
N LEU A 71 2.54 0.40 13.65
CA LEU A 71 2.22 1.72 13.08
C LEU A 71 1.62 1.55 11.69
N CYS A 72 0.39 1.03 11.63
CA CYS A 72 -0.32 0.80 10.39
C CYS A 72 -1.39 1.87 10.15
N ALA A 73 -1.59 2.23 8.88
CA ALA A 73 -2.69 3.08 8.43
C ALA A 73 -4.03 2.30 8.40
N ASN A 74 -4.43 1.78 9.55
CA ASN A 74 -5.62 0.93 9.69
C ASN A 74 -6.93 1.72 9.58
N ASP A 75 -6.97 2.92 10.14
CA ASP A 75 -8.21 3.66 10.34
C ASP A 75 -8.20 5.07 9.75
N PHE A 76 -9.31 5.44 9.10
CA PHE A 76 -9.66 6.83 8.85
C PHE A 76 -10.58 7.32 9.97
N VAL A 77 -10.03 8.09 10.91
CA VAL A 77 -10.75 8.60 12.09
C VAL A 77 -12.04 9.32 11.69
N SER A 78 -12.01 10.13 10.62
CA SER A 78 -13.19 10.84 10.12
C SER A 78 -14.31 9.92 9.65
N GLN A 79 -13.98 8.78 9.03
CA GLN A 79 -14.97 7.81 8.59
C GLN A 79 -15.54 7.02 9.76
N LYS A 80 -14.69 6.67 10.74
CA LYS A 80 -15.11 5.97 11.96
C LYS A 80 -16.08 6.80 12.78
N ILE A 81 -15.79 8.08 12.98
CA ILE A 81 -16.70 9.01 13.69
C ILE A 81 -18.05 9.09 12.96
N ARG A 82 -18.03 9.28 11.64
CA ARG A 82 -19.26 9.35 10.84
C ARG A 82 -20.09 8.07 10.92
N ALA A 83 -19.45 6.90 10.85
CA ALA A 83 -20.14 5.60 10.91
C ALA A 83 -20.74 5.32 12.30
N VAL A 84 -20.18 5.90 13.37
CA VAL A 84 -20.74 5.84 14.72
C VAL A 84 -21.92 6.80 14.88
N GLU A 85 -21.82 8.01 14.32
CA GLU A 85 -22.88 9.03 14.39
C GLU A 85 -24.09 8.69 13.51
N ASP A 86 -23.87 8.12 12.33
CA ASP A 86 -24.93 7.71 11.41
C ASP A 86 -24.73 6.25 10.97
N PRO A 87 -25.40 5.28 11.62
CA PRO A 87 -25.28 3.86 11.31
C PRO A 87 -25.88 3.48 9.94
N GLY A 88 -26.59 4.41 9.27
CA GLY A 88 -27.06 4.22 7.90
C GLY A 88 -25.96 4.46 6.84
N ILE A 89 -24.84 5.09 7.21
CA ILE A 89 -23.74 5.37 6.29
C ILE A 89 -22.79 4.17 6.25
N GLU A 90 -23.01 3.32 5.25
CA GLU A 90 -22.17 2.16 4.96
C GLU A 90 -21.32 2.43 3.72
N ASN A 91 -20.01 2.18 3.80
CA ASN A 91 -19.10 2.29 2.66
C ASN A 91 -18.16 1.07 2.59
N PHE A 92 -17.31 0.99 1.55
CA PHE A 92 -16.37 -0.12 1.42
C PHE A 92 -15.34 -0.19 2.55
N TYR A 93 -14.95 0.95 3.14
CA TYR A 93 -14.02 0.99 4.27
C TYR A 93 -14.65 0.38 5.53
N THR A 94 -15.89 0.74 5.88
CA THR A 94 -16.59 0.16 7.04
C THR A 94 -16.88 -1.33 6.84
N LYS A 95 -17.19 -1.76 5.61
CA LYS A 95 -17.31 -3.19 5.26
C LYS A 95 -15.99 -3.95 5.44
N ASN A 96 -14.87 -3.35 5.02
CA ASN A 96 -13.55 -3.96 5.18
C ASN A 96 -13.13 -4.09 6.65
N ILE A 97 -13.58 -3.20 7.53
CA ILE A 97 -13.38 -3.35 8.98
C ILE A 97 -14.07 -4.63 9.48
N LEU A 98 -15.34 -4.85 9.14
CA LEU A 98 -16.08 -6.05 9.54
C LEU A 98 -15.41 -7.33 9.01
N LEU A 99 -14.90 -7.29 7.78
CA LEU A 99 -14.15 -8.41 7.20
C LEU A 99 -12.84 -8.67 7.98
N LYS A 100 -12.09 -7.62 8.31
CA LYS A 100 -10.85 -7.72 9.08
C LYS A 100 -11.10 -8.28 10.48
N GLU A 101 -12.14 -7.83 11.17
CA GLU A 101 -12.56 -8.35 12.47
C GLU A 101 -12.93 -9.84 12.39
N GLY A 102 -13.63 -10.24 11.33
CA GLY A 102 -13.90 -11.65 11.03
C GLY A 102 -12.62 -12.47 10.87
N ILE A 103 -11.74 -12.05 9.96
CA ILE A 103 -10.45 -12.73 9.70
C ILE A 103 -9.65 -12.88 11.00
N GLN A 104 -9.53 -11.81 11.79
CA GLN A 104 -8.82 -11.84 13.05
C GLN A 104 -9.44 -12.82 14.05
N ALA A 105 -10.75 -12.73 14.30
CA ALA A 105 -11.41 -13.59 15.30
C ALA A 105 -11.41 -15.08 14.89
N TRP A 106 -11.56 -15.37 13.60
CA TRP A 106 -11.65 -16.74 13.11
C TRP A 106 -10.28 -17.41 12.98
N MET A 107 -9.22 -16.67 12.66
CA MET A 107 -7.88 -17.25 12.47
C MET A 107 -7.01 -17.21 13.74
N ALA A 108 -7.22 -16.25 14.65
CA ALA A 108 -6.30 -16.02 15.79
C ALA A 108 -6.06 -17.26 16.66
N ALA A 109 -7.09 -18.09 16.91
CA ALA A 109 -6.91 -19.29 17.73
C ALA A 109 -5.97 -20.34 17.09
N GLN A 110 -5.90 -20.39 15.75
CA GLN A 110 -5.00 -21.30 15.03
C GLN A 110 -3.65 -20.65 14.73
N ASP A 111 -3.64 -19.38 14.33
CA ASP A 111 -2.42 -18.65 13.93
C ASP A 111 -1.57 -18.22 15.14
N GLN A 112 -2.19 -18.06 16.32
CA GLN A 112 -1.53 -17.67 17.56
C GLN A 112 -1.73 -18.73 18.67
N PRO A 113 -1.24 -19.96 18.49
CA PRO A 113 -1.49 -21.06 19.42
C PRO A 113 -0.88 -20.80 20.82
N HIS A 114 0.10 -19.91 20.91
CA HIS A 114 0.74 -19.52 22.16
C HIS A 114 -0.13 -18.62 23.05
N GLU A 115 -1.17 -17.96 22.50
CA GLU A 115 -2.09 -17.12 23.27
C GLU A 115 -3.22 -17.92 23.94
N ILE A 116 -3.38 -19.21 23.61
CA ILE A 116 -4.43 -20.09 24.18
C ILE A 116 -5.82 -19.46 24.07
N LEU A 117 -6.17 -18.98 22.87
CA LEU A 117 -7.45 -18.36 22.60
C LEU A 117 -8.54 -19.43 22.43
N ILE A 118 -9.57 -19.38 23.27
CA ILE A 118 -10.76 -20.24 23.17
C ILE A 118 -11.97 -19.34 22.99
N PHE A 119 -12.34 -19.09 21.74
CA PHE A 119 -13.56 -18.37 21.41
C PHE A 119 -14.77 -19.31 21.41
N ARG A 120 -15.82 -18.95 22.14
CA ARG A 120 -17.10 -19.65 22.04
C ARG A 120 -17.84 -19.22 20.77
N LYS A 121 -18.74 -20.08 20.28
CA LYS A 121 -19.47 -19.82 19.03
C LYS A 121 -20.30 -18.55 19.07
N GLU A 122 -20.75 -18.13 20.26
CA GLU A 122 -21.60 -16.94 20.42
C GLU A 122 -20.84 -15.62 20.26
N VAL A 123 -19.52 -15.62 20.46
CA VAL A 123 -18.69 -14.40 20.35
C VAL A 123 -18.01 -14.25 18.99
N LEU A 124 -18.07 -15.29 18.15
CA LEU A 124 -17.50 -15.22 16.81
C LEU A 124 -18.37 -14.34 15.90
N PRO A 125 -17.79 -13.28 15.29
CA PRO A 125 -18.53 -12.43 14.39
C PRO A 125 -18.94 -13.22 13.14
N ARG A 126 -20.23 -13.13 12.78
CA ARG A 126 -20.78 -13.76 11.58
C ARG A 126 -21.95 -12.95 11.03
N GLY A 127 -22.12 -13.00 9.71
CA GLY A 127 -23.30 -12.47 9.05
C GLY A 127 -24.54 -13.32 9.31
N ASN A 128 -25.71 -12.81 8.94
CA ASN A 128 -26.94 -13.59 9.04
C ASN A 128 -26.90 -14.79 8.07
N ALA A 129 -27.29 -15.97 8.56
CA ALA A 129 -27.37 -17.23 7.80
C ALA A 129 -26.05 -17.87 7.31
N PHE A 130 -24.90 -17.49 7.90
CA PHE A 130 -23.61 -18.16 7.69
C PHE A 130 -23.07 -18.80 8.98
#